data_AF-J9RLD0-F1
#
_entry.id   AF-J9RLD0-F1
#
_cell.length_a   1.000
_cell.length_b   1.000
_cell.length_c   1.000
_cell.angle_alpha   90.00
_cell.angle_beta   90.00
_cell.angle_gamma   90.00
#
_symmetry.space_group_name_H-M   'P 1'
#
loop_
_entity.id
_entity.type
_entity.pdbx_description
1 polymer ?
#
loop_
_entity_poly.entity_id
_entity_poly.type
_entity_poly.pdbx_seq_one_letter_code
_entity_poly.pdbx_strand_id
1 'polypeptide(L)'
;MNPGAKTTHVGAAEFVPDSHDLDDLASAARACRGCDLYRDADQTVFGAGDPGSTIMFVGEQPGDQEDRACEPFVGPAGRVFDRALEAAGIDREITYVTNAVKHFKYTRAAGQKRRIHEKPNRGEVVARRPWLLAELDAVSPRIVVCLGATAAQALLGTGFRLTKHRGERFDLGADGDVGPDHSESVVATVHPSSILRGPAEQRDQAFDAFVADLRVVRDLASTS
;
A
#
# COMPACT_ATOMS: atom_id res chain seq x y z
N MET A 1 -7.91 -17.64 26.46
CA MET A 1 -7.98 -17.42 25.00
C MET A 1 -7.07 -18.44 24.34
N ASN A 2 -7.56 -19.19 23.37
CA ASN A 2 -6.82 -20.28 22.74
C ASN A 2 -5.82 -19.68 21.73
N PRO A 3 -4.49 -19.78 21.93
CA PRO A 3 -3.49 -19.05 21.14
C PRO A 3 -3.23 -19.66 19.74
N GLY A 4 -4.09 -20.58 19.27
CA GLY A 4 -3.89 -21.34 18.04
C GLY A 4 -5.11 -21.47 17.13
N ALA A 5 -6.20 -20.72 17.37
CA ALA A 5 -7.30 -20.67 16.42
C ALA A 5 -6.81 -19.92 15.17
N LYS A 6 -6.57 -20.65 14.08
CA LYS A 6 -6.37 -20.05 12.76
C LYS A 6 -7.64 -19.25 12.43
N THR A 7 -7.58 -17.93 12.55
CA THR A 7 -8.67 -17.06 12.12
C THR A 7 -8.91 -17.31 10.64
N THR A 8 -9.99 -18.00 10.31
CA THR A 8 -10.43 -18.17 8.93
C THR A 8 -10.98 -16.85 8.45
N HIS A 9 -10.23 -16.16 7.61
CA HIS A 9 -10.71 -14.93 6.97
C HIS A 9 -11.70 -15.32 5.87
N VAL A 10 -12.91 -14.76 5.91
CA VAL A 10 -13.92 -14.96 4.85
C VAL A 10 -13.47 -14.31 3.55
N GLY A 11 -12.61 -13.28 3.65
CA GLY A 11 -12.11 -12.52 2.50
C GLY A 11 -13.01 -11.33 2.18
N ALA A 12 -12.46 -10.36 1.45
CA ALA A 12 -13.17 -9.14 1.12
C ALA A 12 -14.08 -9.26 -0.11
N ALA A 13 -13.97 -10.34 -0.90
CA ALA A 13 -14.59 -10.43 -2.22
C ALA A 13 -16.11 -10.21 -2.20
N GLU A 14 -16.83 -10.77 -1.21
CA GLU A 14 -18.29 -10.58 -1.08
C GLU A 14 -18.71 -9.16 -0.69
N PHE A 15 -17.77 -8.34 -0.20
CA PHE A 15 -18.00 -6.96 0.22
C PHE A 15 -17.66 -5.96 -0.88
N VAL A 16 -16.95 -6.38 -1.93
CA VAL A 16 -16.61 -5.51 -3.07
C VAL A 16 -17.85 -5.42 -3.97
N PRO A 17 -18.44 -4.23 -4.18
CA PRO A 17 -19.56 -4.07 -5.08
C PRO A 17 -19.11 -4.26 -6.53
N ASP A 18 -20.07 -4.58 -7.39
CA ASP A 18 -19.89 -4.54 -8.86
C ASP A 18 -19.95 -3.08 -9.34
N SER A 19 -18.91 -2.31 -9.02
CA SER A 19 -18.76 -0.89 -9.37
C SER A 19 -17.28 -0.54 -9.56
N HIS A 20 -17.00 0.32 -10.53
CA HIS A 20 -15.67 0.90 -10.77
C HIS A 20 -15.58 2.34 -10.22
N ASP A 21 -16.62 2.82 -9.55
CA ASP A 21 -16.62 4.14 -8.93
C ASP A 21 -15.88 4.09 -7.58
N LEU A 22 -14.88 4.97 -7.41
CA LEU A 22 -14.04 4.96 -6.21
C LEU A 22 -14.81 5.33 -4.94
N ASP A 23 -15.85 6.16 -5.03
CA ASP A 23 -16.66 6.55 -3.88
C ASP A 23 -17.56 5.38 -3.44
N ASP A 24 -18.16 4.66 -4.39
CA ASP A 24 -18.90 3.42 -4.11
C ASP A 24 -18.00 2.38 -3.44
N LEU A 25 -16.80 2.16 -3.99
CA LEU A 25 -15.81 1.22 -3.45
C LEU A 25 -15.37 1.63 -2.03
N ALA A 26 -15.04 2.91 -1.82
CA ALA A 26 -14.64 3.43 -0.52
C ALA A 26 -15.77 3.31 0.51
N SER A 27 -17.01 3.59 0.11
CA SER A 27 -18.21 3.46 0.95
C SER A 27 -18.42 2.01 1.38
N ALA A 28 -18.37 1.06 0.43
CA ALA A 28 -18.52 -0.35 0.72
C ALA A 28 -17.38 -0.91 1.58
N ALA A 29 -16.14 -0.44 1.39
CA ALA A 29 -14.98 -0.88 2.16
C ALA A 29 -15.13 -0.62 3.67
N ARG A 30 -15.82 0.45 4.08
CA ARG A 30 -16.14 0.78 5.49
C ARG A 30 -16.99 -0.29 6.18
N ALA A 31 -17.83 -0.99 5.40
CA ALA A 31 -18.65 -2.09 5.89
C ALA A 31 -17.92 -3.44 5.86
N CYS A 32 -16.72 -3.52 5.30
CA CYS A 32 -16.06 -4.81 5.05
C CYS A 32 -15.69 -5.55 6.35
N ARG A 33 -16.16 -6.80 6.47
CA ARG A 33 -15.87 -7.70 7.60
C ARG A 33 -15.04 -8.93 7.19
N GLY A 34 -14.39 -8.89 6.03
CA GLY A 34 -13.64 -10.01 5.46
C GLY A 34 -12.45 -10.52 6.28
N CYS A 35 -11.97 -9.75 7.27
CA CYS A 35 -11.01 -10.22 8.29
C CYS A 35 -11.17 -9.41 9.58
N ASP A 36 -10.64 -9.91 10.70
CA ASP A 36 -10.85 -9.34 12.04
C ASP A 36 -10.22 -7.96 12.30
N LEU A 37 -9.37 -7.45 11.39
CA LEU A 37 -8.70 -6.15 11.58
C LEU A 37 -9.67 -4.97 11.73
N TYR A 38 -10.91 -5.06 11.23
CA TYR A 38 -11.90 -3.99 11.41
C TYR A 38 -12.31 -3.80 12.88
N ARG A 39 -12.10 -4.80 13.75
CA ARG A 39 -12.62 -4.78 15.12
C ARG A 39 -11.87 -3.79 16.01
N ASP A 40 -10.56 -3.64 15.79
CA ASP A 40 -9.67 -2.85 16.64
C ASP A 40 -9.21 -1.54 15.99
N ALA A 41 -9.25 -1.45 14.66
CA ALA A 41 -8.99 -0.22 13.91
C ALA A 41 -10.11 0.80 14.14
N ASP A 42 -9.79 2.09 14.11
CA ASP A 42 -10.81 3.13 14.29
C ASP A 42 -11.74 3.19 13.06
N GLN A 43 -11.16 3.02 11.86
CA GLN A 43 -11.91 3.01 10.60
C GLN A 43 -11.12 2.37 9.45
N THR A 44 -11.80 2.16 8.32
CA THR A 44 -11.14 1.83 7.07
C THR A 44 -10.44 3.07 6.50
N VAL A 45 -9.18 2.92 6.10
CA VAL A 45 -8.47 3.90 5.30
C VAL A 45 -8.34 3.35 3.89
N PHE A 46 -9.13 3.92 2.98
CA PHE A 46 -9.11 3.58 1.56
C PHE A 46 -7.96 4.32 0.84
N GLY A 47 -7.87 4.21 -0.48
CA GLY A 47 -6.95 5.01 -1.27
C GLY A 47 -7.43 6.45 -1.47
N ALA A 48 -6.52 7.32 -1.88
CA ALA A 48 -6.76 8.73 -2.18
C ALA A 48 -6.07 9.13 -3.51
N GLY A 49 -6.76 9.94 -4.31
CA GLY A 49 -6.37 10.35 -5.66
C GLY A 49 -7.54 10.17 -6.64
N ASP A 50 -7.32 10.52 -7.90
CA ASP A 50 -8.37 10.53 -8.92
C ASP A 50 -8.35 9.28 -9.81
N PRO A 51 -9.51 8.88 -10.38
CA PRO A 51 -9.54 7.93 -11.49
C PRO A 51 -8.63 8.38 -12.64
N GLY A 52 -7.92 7.46 -13.28
CA GLY A 52 -6.98 7.78 -14.36
C GLY A 52 -5.62 8.31 -13.90
N SER A 53 -5.33 8.31 -12.60
CA SER A 53 -3.99 8.61 -12.09
C SER A 53 -2.93 7.72 -12.75
N THR A 54 -1.94 8.33 -13.38
CA THR A 54 -0.88 7.61 -14.11
C THR A 54 -0.10 6.63 -13.22
N ILE A 55 0.14 7.01 -11.96
CA ILE A 55 0.95 6.25 -11.02
C ILE A 55 0.11 5.89 -9.79
N MET A 56 0.09 4.62 -9.42
CA MET A 56 -0.51 4.15 -8.17
C MET A 56 0.57 3.69 -7.19
N PHE A 57 0.65 4.31 -6.01
CA PHE A 57 1.53 3.85 -4.93
C PHE A 57 0.76 2.98 -3.94
N VAL A 58 1.35 1.83 -3.59
CA VAL A 58 0.76 0.86 -2.66
C VAL A 58 1.69 0.65 -1.47
N GLY A 59 1.25 1.08 -0.28
CA GLY A 59 1.90 0.80 1.00
C GLY A 59 1.46 -0.51 1.65
N GLU A 60 1.90 -0.75 2.89
CA GLU A 60 1.57 -1.97 3.64
C GLU A 60 0.16 -1.92 4.25
N GLN A 61 -0.07 -0.96 5.14
CA GLN A 61 -1.31 -0.73 5.86
C GLN A 61 -1.33 0.70 6.42
N PRO A 62 -2.47 1.22 6.90
CA PRO A 62 -2.54 2.50 7.56
C PRO A 62 -1.76 2.47 8.89
N GLY A 63 -1.19 3.61 9.28
CA GLY A 63 -0.59 3.80 10.60
C GLY A 63 -1.53 4.48 11.59
N ASP A 64 -0.97 4.88 12.74
CA ASP A 64 -1.72 5.52 13.83
C ASP A 64 -2.36 6.86 13.43
N GLN A 65 -1.74 7.61 12.52
CA GLN A 65 -2.26 8.91 12.09
C GLN A 65 -3.28 8.73 10.96
N GLU A 66 -2.98 7.85 10.01
CA GLU A 66 -3.84 7.50 8.90
C GLU A 66 -5.17 6.92 9.40
N ASP A 67 -5.14 5.99 10.35
CA ASP A 67 -6.33 5.38 10.95
C ASP A 67 -7.24 6.41 11.66
N ARG A 68 -6.68 7.49 12.21
CA ARG A 68 -7.49 8.57 12.80
C ARG A 68 -7.98 9.58 11.77
N ALA A 69 -7.17 9.86 10.77
CA ALA A 69 -7.46 10.86 9.74
C ALA A 69 -8.38 10.32 8.64
N CYS A 70 -8.52 9.00 8.50
CA CYS A 70 -9.20 8.35 7.38
C CYS A 70 -8.51 8.63 6.03
N GLU A 71 -7.20 8.88 6.03
CA GLU A 71 -6.44 9.26 4.84
C GLU A 71 -5.08 8.56 4.81
N PRO A 72 -4.66 7.99 3.66
CA PRO A 72 -3.41 7.26 3.56
C PRO A 72 -2.21 8.23 3.52
N PHE A 73 -1.08 7.82 4.12
CA PHE A 73 0.19 8.55 4.08
C PHE A 73 0.15 10.00 4.62
N VAL A 74 -0.62 10.26 5.70
CA VAL A 74 -0.59 11.57 6.39
C VAL A 74 0.41 11.64 7.57
N GLY A 75 0.95 10.50 7.98
CA GLY A 75 1.87 10.38 9.10
C GLY A 75 3.33 10.74 8.78
N PRO A 76 4.28 10.40 9.68
CA PRO A 76 5.70 10.69 9.48
C PRO A 76 6.28 10.04 8.22
N ALA A 77 5.85 8.81 7.90
CA ALA A 77 6.27 8.13 6.67
C ALA A 77 5.70 8.82 5.42
N GLY A 78 4.47 9.33 5.51
CA GLY A 78 3.84 10.18 4.50
C GLY A 78 4.65 11.43 4.17
N ARG A 79 5.09 12.17 5.20
CA ARG A 79 5.95 13.34 4.99
C ARG A 79 7.29 13.02 4.32
N VAL A 80 7.86 11.83 4.59
CA VAL A 80 9.06 11.37 3.87
C VAL A 80 8.73 11.03 2.43
N PHE A 81 7.58 10.39 2.20
CA PHE A 81 7.07 10.08 0.87
C PHE A 81 6.85 11.34 0.03
N ASP A 82 6.13 12.34 0.53
CA ASP A 82 5.86 13.59 -0.19
C ASP A 82 7.15 14.33 -0.56
N ARG A 83 8.10 14.43 0.39
CA ARG A 83 9.43 15.01 0.12
C ARG A 83 10.19 14.25 -0.95
N ALA A 84 10.04 12.93 -1.00
CA ALA A 84 10.72 12.10 -2.00
C ALA A 84 10.08 12.24 -3.39
N LEU A 85 8.76 12.38 -3.47
CA LEU A 85 8.06 12.70 -4.73
C LEU A 85 8.53 14.04 -5.29
N GLU A 86 8.58 15.08 -4.44
CA GLU A 86 9.08 16.41 -4.82
C GLU A 86 10.54 16.33 -5.32
N ALA A 87 11.43 15.66 -4.58
CA ALA A 87 12.83 15.50 -4.96
C ALA A 87 13.06 14.62 -6.22
N ALA A 88 12.10 13.74 -6.53
CA ALA A 88 12.10 12.95 -7.76
C ALA A 88 11.53 13.73 -8.95
N GLY A 89 10.72 14.77 -8.71
CA GLY A 89 9.97 15.50 -9.73
C GLY A 89 8.72 14.74 -10.19
N ILE A 90 8.05 14.04 -9.27
CA ILE A 90 6.74 13.42 -9.52
C ILE A 90 5.67 14.35 -8.94
N ASP A 91 4.75 14.79 -9.78
CA ASP A 91 3.59 15.56 -9.35
C ASP A 91 2.64 14.69 -8.52
N ARG A 92 2.13 15.21 -7.40
CA ARG A 92 1.17 14.50 -6.54
C ARG A 92 -0.19 14.34 -7.24
N GLU A 93 -0.56 15.25 -8.13
CA GLU A 93 -1.87 15.24 -8.81
C GLU A 93 -2.06 14.05 -9.75
N ILE A 94 -0.97 13.48 -10.28
CA ILE A 94 -1.03 12.30 -11.17
C ILE A 94 -0.99 10.97 -10.40
N THR A 95 -1.13 11.01 -9.07
CA THR A 95 -0.88 9.86 -8.21
C THR A 95 -2.11 9.43 -7.42
N TYR A 96 -2.38 8.13 -7.45
CA TYR A 96 -3.28 7.47 -6.52
C TYR A 96 -2.46 6.76 -5.45
N VAL A 97 -2.83 6.88 -4.18
CA VAL A 97 -2.06 6.27 -3.08
C VAL A 97 -2.96 5.47 -2.18
N THR A 98 -2.56 4.23 -1.91
CA THR A 98 -3.32 3.32 -1.08
C THR A 98 -2.41 2.35 -0.33
N ASN A 99 -3.00 1.38 0.36
CA ASN A 99 -2.29 0.30 1.06
C ASN A 99 -2.83 -1.08 0.69
N ALA A 100 -2.00 -2.12 0.76
CA ALA A 100 -2.43 -3.50 0.53
C ALA A 100 -3.50 -3.98 1.54
N VAL A 101 -3.47 -3.46 2.76
CA VAL A 101 -4.49 -3.68 3.80
C VAL A 101 -5.12 -2.34 4.16
N LYS A 102 -6.44 -2.31 4.41
CA LYS A 102 -7.23 -1.08 4.62
C LYS A 102 -7.53 -0.72 6.07
N HIS A 103 -7.11 -1.55 7.03
CA HIS A 103 -7.34 -1.34 8.46
C HIS A 103 -6.01 -1.40 9.20
N PHE A 104 -5.83 -0.53 10.18
CA PHE A 104 -4.61 -0.49 10.96
C PHE A 104 -4.53 -1.66 11.94
N LYS A 105 -3.56 -2.54 11.72
CA LYS A 105 -3.20 -3.57 12.69
C LYS A 105 -2.17 -3.04 13.69
N TYR A 106 -2.52 -3.11 14.97
CA TYR A 106 -1.64 -2.66 16.04
C TYR A 106 -1.85 -3.43 17.34
N THR A 107 -0.87 -3.32 18.22
CA THR A 107 -0.96 -3.76 19.62
C THR A 107 -0.83 -2.56 20.56
N ARG A 108 -1.24 -2.77 21.81
CA ARG A 108 -0.98 -1.84 22.92
C ARG A 108 -0.21 -2.61 23.99
N ALA A 109 0.89 -2.03 24.48
CA ALA A 109 1.52 -2.55 25.69
C ALA A 109 0.57 -2.34 26.89
N ALA A 110 0.61 -3.26 27.86
CA ALA A 110 -0.26 -3.19 29.04
C ALA A 110 -0.13 -1.83 29.74
N GLY A 111 -1.26 -1.16 29.97
CA GLY A 111 -1.31 0.16 30.61
C GLY A 111 -0.87 1.34 29.72
N GLN A 112 -0.54 1.13 28.44
CA GLN A 112 -0.16 2.20 27.52
C GLN A 112 -1.27 2.52 26.51
N LYS A 113 -1.47 3.82 26.26
CA LYS A 113 -2.39 4.31 25.22
C LYS A 113 -1.79 4.24 23.81
N ARG A 114 -0.46 4.18 23.70
CA ARG A 114 0.26 4.19 22.42
C ARG A 114 -0.07 2.94 21.61
N ARG A 115 -0.49 3.15 20.36
CA ARG A 115 -0.68 2.08 19.37
C ARG A 115 0.65 1.77 18.71
N ILE A 116 1.04 0.49 18.73
CA ILE A 116 2.29 0.00 18.15
C ILE A 116 1.91 -0.82 16.92
N HIS A 117 2.31 -0.33 15.75
CA HIS A 117 2.06 -0.99 14.47
C HIS A 117 2.55 -2.44 14.49
N GLU A 118 1.70 -3.37 14.04
CA GLU A 118 2.04 -4.78 13.84
C GLU A 118 1.84 -5.14 12.37
N LYS A 119 2.83 -5.82 11.78
CA LYS A 119 2.77 -6.21 10.37
C LYS A 119 1.55 -7.11 10.06
N PRO A 120 0.80 -6.86 8.98
CA PRO A 120 -0.23 -7.79 8.52
C PRO A 120 0.38 -9.16 8.15
N ASN A 121 -0.29 -10.23 8.54
CA ASN A 121 0.08 -11.58 8.15
C ASN A 121 -0.41 -11.88 6.72
N ARG A 122 0.08 -12.97 6.12
CA ARG A 122 -0.28 -13.35 4.74
C ARG A 122 -1.79 -13.55 4.55
N GLY A 123 -2.46 -14.16 5.52
CA GLY A 123 -3.91 -14.36 5.47
C GLY A 123 -4.67 -13.04 5.43
N GLU A 124 -4.25 -12.06 6.22
CA GLU A 124 -4.85 -10.71 6.26
C GLU A 124 -4.65 -9.98 4.93
N VAL A 125 -3.45 -10.05 4.34
CA VAL A 125 -3.15 -9.46 3.02
C VAL A 125 -4.00 -10.12 1.93
N VAL A 126 -4.03 -11.45 1.87
CA VAL A 126 -4.84 -12.19 0.87
C VAL A 126 -6.32 -11.88 1.03
N ALA A 127 -6.81 -11.82 2.27
CA ALA A 127 -8.21 -11.49 2.55
C ALA A 127 -8.60 -10.09 2.10
N ARG A 128 -7.67 -9.12 2.05
CA ARG A 128 -7.93 -7.73 1.66
C ARG A 128 -7.55 -7.40 0.22
N ARG A 129 -6.82 -8.30 -0.45
CA ARG A 129 -6.43 -8.17 -1.86
C ARG A 129 -7.59 -7.81 -2.81
N PRO A 130 -8.84 -8.29 -2.65
CA PRO A 130 -9.94 -7.88 -3.51
C PRO A 130 -10.16 -6.35 -3.57
N TRP A 131 -9.97 -5.63 -2.46
CA TRP A 131 -10.05 -4.16 -2.48
C TRP A 131 -8.94 -3.51 -3.29
N LEU A 132 -7.72 -4.03 -3.18
CA LEU A 132 -6.58 -3.53 -3.97
C LEU A 132 -6.80 -3.77 -5.46
N LEU A 133 -7.35 -4.92 -5.83
CA LEU A 133 -7.67 -5.23 -7.23
C LEU A 133 -8.78 -4.32 -7.75
N ALA A 134 -9.82 -4.04 -6.96
CA ALA A 134 -10.88 -3.11 -7.32
C ALA A 134 -10.36 -1.68 -7.51
N GLU A 135 -9.44 -1.20 -6.66
CA GLU A 135 -8.79 0.10 -6.86
C GLU A 135 -7.90 0.12 -8.11
N LEU A 136 -7.12 -0.93 -8.36
CA LEU A 136 -6.28 -1.03 -9.58
C LEU A 136 -7.14 -0.97 -10.85
N ASP A 137 -8.30 -1.60 -10.80
CA ASP A 137 -9.25 -1.63 -11.91
C ASP A 137 -9.94 -0.27 -12.10
N ALA A 138 -10.49 0.30 -11.02
CA ALA A 138 -11.14 1.62 -11.04
C ALA A 138 -10.20 2.78 -11.41
N VAL A 139 -8.97 2.77 -10.88
CA VAL A 139 -7.98 3.83 -11.17
C VAL A 139 -7.36 3.66 -12.54
N SER A 140 -7.21 2.41 -13.00
CA SER A 140 -6.51 2.06 -14.23
C SER A 140 -5.12 2.70 -14.38
N PRO A 141 -4.22 2.54 -13.39
CA PRO A 141 -2.91 3.17 -13.43
C PRO A 141 -2.00 2.46 -14.44
N ARG A 142 -1.15 3.25 -15.11
CA ARG A 142 -0.13 2.73 -16.01
C ARG A 142 1.04 2.11 -15.25
N ILE A 143 1.40 2.70 -14.12
CA ILE A 143 2.53 2.28 -13.28
C ILE A 143 2.06 2.05 -11.85
N VAL A 144 2.38 0.89 -11.29
CA VAL A 144 2.16 0.56 -9.88
C VAL A 144 3.48 0.54 -9.13
N VAL A 145 3.57 1.27 -8.02
CA VAL A 145 4.77 1.35 -7.19
C VAL A 145 4.50 0.71 -5.82
N CYS A 146 5.13 -0.42 -5.58
CA CYS A 146 5.06 -1.15 -4.31
C CYS A 146 6.04 -0.57 -3.30
N LEU A 147 5.51 0.10 -2.27
CA LEU A 147 6.29 0.65 -1.16
C LEU A 147 6.47 -0.44 -0.08
N GLY A 148 7.57 -1.17 -0.16
CA GLY A 148 7.93 -2.21 0.79
C GLY A 148 7.50 -3.62 0.39
N ALA A 149 7.97 -4.59 1.17
CA ALA A 149 7.85 -6.02 0.83
C ALA A 149 6.40 -6.52 0.85
N THR A 150 5.55 -6.02 1.76
CA THR A 150 4.17 -6.49 1.87
C THR A 150 3.33 -6.08 0.67
N ALA A 151 3.47 -4.83 0.21
CA ALA A 151 2.82 -4.36 -1.01
C ALA A 151 3.32 -5.16 -2.23
N ALA A 152 4.65 -5.31 -2.36
CA ALA A 152 5.23 -6.05 -3.48
C ALA A 152 4.76 -7.51 -3.50
N GLN A 153 4.73 -8.19 -2.35
CA GLN A 153 4.27 -9.58 -2.26
C GLN A 153 2.76 -9.73 -2.49
N ALA A 154 1.97 -8.66 -2.30
CA ALA A 154 0.53 -8.69 -2.57
C ALA A 154 0.23 -8.76 -4.09
N LEU A 155 1.11 -8.20 -4.92
CA LEU A 155 0.96 -8.11 -6.38
C LEU A 155 1.89 -9.05 -7.16
N LEU A 156 3.17 -9.09 -6.79
CA LEU A 156 4.23 -9.88 -7.45
C LEU A 156 4.44 -11.27 -6.82
N GLY A 157 3.53 -11.67 -5.93
CA GLY A 157 3.55 -12.98 -5.30
C GLY A 157 4.48 -13.12 -4.09
N THR A 158 4.20 -14.14 -3.28
CA THR A 158 4.84 -14.28 -1.94
C THR A 158 6.33 -14.64 -1.96
N GLY A 159 6.85 -15.04 -3.13
CA GLY A 159 8.28 -15.29 -3.32
C GLY A 159 9.12 -14.03 -3.51
N PHE A 160 8.49 -12.87 -3.74
CA PHE A 160 9.19 -11.64 -4.07
C PHE A 160 10.15 -11.19 -2.95
N ARG A 161 11.36 -10.79 -3.35
CA ARG A 161 12.44 -10.35 -2.44
C ARG A 161 12.85 -8.91 -2.74
N LEU A 162 12.27 -7.97 -1.98
CA LEU A 162 12.47 -6.54 -2.19
C LEU A 162 13.95 -6.11 -2.27
N THR A 163 14.81 -6.61 -1.38
CA THR A 163 16.23 -6.20 -1.35
C THR A 163 17.02 -6.63 -2.58
N LYS A 164 16.54 -7.63 -3.33
CA LYS A 164 17.17 -8.09 -4.58
C LYS A 164 16.69 -7.33 -5.81
N HIS A 165 15.45 -6.86 -5.79
CA HIS A 165 14.69 -6.44 -6.97
C HIS A 165 14.22 -4.98 -6.90
N ARG A 166 14.63 -4.22 -5.88
CA ARG A 166 14.22 -2.82 -5.74
C ARG A 166 14.74 -1.98 -6.90
N GLY A 167 13.90 -1.10 -7.44
CA GLY A 167 14.21 -0.25 -8.59
C GLY A 167 14.16 -0.95 -9.95
N GLU A 168 13.91 -2.25 -10.00
CA GLU A 168 13.67 -2.98 -11.25
C GLU A 168 12.20 -2.79 -11.70
N ARG A 169 12.00 -2.80 -13.02
CA ARG A 169 10.67 -2.81 -13.65
C ARG A 169 10.25 -4.26 -13.90
N PHE A 170 9.01 -4.56 -13.53
CA PHE A 170 8.32 -5.82 -13.81
C PHE A 170 7.08 -5.55 -14.66
N ASP A 171 6.62 -6.55 -15.40
CA ASP A 171 5.34 -6.51 -16.10
C ASP A 171 4.26 -7.19 -15.23
N LEU A 172 3.14 -6.52 -14.95
CA LEU A 172 2.12 -7.08 -14.05
C LEU A 172 1.41 -8.31 -14.64
N GLY A 173 1.28 -8.39 -15.97
CA GLY A 173 0.64 -9.50 -16.66
C GLY A 173 1.57 -10.70 -16.89
N ALA A 174 2.87 -10.46 -17.08
CA ALA A 174 3.86 -11.54 -17.28
C ALA A 174 4.58 -11.98 -15.99
N ASP A 175 4.86 -11.05 -15.07
CA ASP A 175 5.63 -11.29 -13.84
C ASP A 175 4.79 -11.22 -12.56
N GLY A 176 3.55 -10.71 -12.64
CA GLY A 176 2.63 -10.60 -11.51
C GLY A 176 1.79 -11.85 -11.28
N ASP A 177 1.41 -12.10 -10.02
CA ASP A 177 0.47 -13.18 -9.66
C ASP A 177 -1.00 -12.74 -9.88
N VAL A 178 -1.25 -11.43 -9.86
CA VAL A 178 -2.58 -10.82 -9.93
C VAL A 178 -2.46 -9.32 -10.20
N GLY A 179 -3.22 -8.85 -11.17
CA GLY A 179 -3.38 -7.45 -11.49
C GLY A 179 -4.21 -7.28 -12.76
N PRO A 180 -4.77 -6.10 -13.03
CA PRO A 180 -5.51 -5.90 -14.27
C PRO A 180 -4.57 -5.84 -15.48
N ASP A 181 -5.10 -6.22 -16.64
CA ASP A 181 -4.36 -6.28 -17.91
C ASP A 181 -3.81 -4.90 -18.37
N HIS A 182 -4.31 -3.79 -17.80
CA HIS A 182 -3.95 -2.43 -18.20
C HIS A 182 -2.75 -1.81 -17.48
N SER A 183 -2.26 -2.39 -16.38
CA SER A 183 -1.08 -1.85 -15.70
C SER A 183 0.20 -2.37 -16.35
N GLU A 184 0.85 -1.49 -17.14
CA GLU A 184 2.02 -1.82 -17.96
C GLU A 184 3.31 -2.08 -17.16
N SER A 185 3.39 -1.64 -15.90
CA SER A 185 4.62 -1.70 -15.12
C SER A 185 4.38 -1.75 -13.63
N VAL A 186 5.16 -2.60 -12.95
CA VAL A 186 5.30 -2.60 -11.49
C VAL A 186 6.73 -2.29 -11.12
N VAL A 187 6.93 -1.39 -10.17
CA VAL A 187 8.24 -1.12 -9.57
C VAL A 187 8.13 -1.33 -8.07
N ALA A 188 9.11 -2.00 -7.46
CA ALA A 188 9.18 -2.15 -6.01
C ALA A 188 10.30 -1.30 -5.42
N THR A 189 10.04 -0.67 -4.28
CA THR A 189 11.03 0.11 -3.54
C THR A 189 10.84 -0.01 -2.03
N VAL A 190 11.73 0.59 -1.24
CA VAL A 190 11.64 0.59 0.22
C VAL A 190 10.39 1.34 0.67
N HIS A 191 9.81 0.91 1.79
CA HIS A 191 8.73 1.68 2.42
C HIS A 191 9.34 2.92 3.12
N PRO A 192 8.80 4.14 2.97
CA PRO A 192 9.37 5.36 3.55
C PRO A 192 9.62 5.28 5.07
N SER A 193 8.80 4.52 5.80
CA SER A 193 9.00 4.30 7.23
C SER A 193 10.30 3.54 7.58
N SER A 194 10.91 2.79 6.66
CA SER A 194 12.20 2.13 6.92
C SER A 194 13.33 3.14 7.05
N ILE A 195 13.24 4.27 6.34
CA ILE A 195 14.21 5.38 6.46
C ILE A 195 14.14 5.94 7.89
N LEU A 196 12.93 6.17 8.41
CA LEU A 196 12.74 6.67 9.79
C LEU A 196 13.18 5.68 10.86
N ARG A 197 13.03 4.38 10.62
CA ARG A 197 13.42 3.31 11.56
C ARG A 197 14.90 2.94 11.48
N GLY A 198 15.58 3.31 10.41
CA GLY A 198 17.01 3.05 10.22
C GLY A 198 17.90 3.92 11.12
N PRO A 199 19.21 3.59 11.19
CA PRO A 199 20.22 4.39 11.89
C PRO A 199 20.23 5.82 11.38
N ALA A 200 20.37 6.79 12.30
CA ALA A 200 20.23 8.21 11.98
C ALA A 200 21.23 8.67 10.91
N GLU A 201 22.47 8.17 11.01
CA GLU A 201 23.58 8.46 10.11
C GLU A 201 23.42 7.88 8.69
N GLN A 202 22.47 6.96 8.49
CA GLN A 202 22.20 6.35 7.17
C GLN A 202 20.91 6.89 6.53
N ARG A 203 20.16 7.77 7.21
CA ARG A 203 18.84 8.20 6.74
C ARG A 203 18.90 9.00 5.45
N ASP A 204 19.89 9.87 5.32
CA ASP A 204 20.06 10.70 4.12
C ASP A 204 20.40 9.81 2.91
N GLN A 205 21.36 8.89 3.08
CA GLN A 205 21.68 7.91 2.03
C GLN A 205 20.47 7.04 1.65
N ALA A 206 19.68 6.60 2.63
CA ALA A 206 18.49 5.81 2.38
C ALA A 206 17.38 6.61 1.68
N PHE A 207 17.25 7.91 2.01
CA PHE A 207 16.34 8.83 1.33
C PHE A 207 16.77 9.06 -0.13
N ASP A 208 18.05 9.31 -0.38
CA ASP A 208 18.58 9.50 -1.73
C ASP A 208 18.39 8.24 -2.59
N ALA A 209 18.60 7.05 -2.01
CA ALA A 209 18.36 5.78 -2.68
C ALA A 209 16.87 5.56 -2.98
N PHE A 210 15.96 6.05 -2.13
CA PHE A 210 14.52 6.00 -2.38
C PHE A 210 14.12 6.98 -3.50
N VAL A 211 14.64 8.20 -3.48
CA VAL A 211 14.46 9.18 -4.56
C VAL A 211 14.98 8.66 -5.90
N ALA A 212 16.13 7.95 -5.91
CA ALA A 212 16.66 7.33 -7.12
C ALA A 212 15.69 6.31 -7.74
N ASP A 213 15.07 5.45 -6.93
CA ASP A 213 14.05 4.51 -7.42
C ASP A 213 12.81 5.27 -7.98
N LEU A 214 12.40 6.36 -7.32
CA LEU A 214 11.29 7.19 -7.80
C LEU A 214 11.61 7.91 -9.12
N ARG A 215 12.88 8.25 -9.39
CA ARG A 215 13.27 8.81 -10.69
C ARG A 215 13.09 7.80 -11.83
N VAL A 216 13.33 6.51 -11.57
CA VAL A 216 12.99 5.45 -12.53
C VAL A 216 11.50 5.47 -12.85
N VAL A 217 10.64 5.61 -11.82
CA VAL A 217 9.19 5.72 -11.99
C VAL A 217 8.81 6.95 -12.81
N ARG A 218 9.39 8.12 -12.53
CA ARG A 218 9.16 9.35 -13.31
C ARG A 218 9.55 9.18 -14.78
N ASP A 219 10.69 8.57 -15.06
CA ASP A 219 11.17 8.38 -16.43
C ASP A 219 10.24 7.43 -17.20
N LEU A 220 9.75 6.38 -16.54
CA LEU A 220 8.69 5.52 -17.09
C LEU A 220 7.41 6.32 -17.36
N ALA A 221 7.00 7.17 -16.43
CA ALA A 221 5.81 8.02 -16.54
C ALA A 221 5.88 9.00 -17.73
N SER A 222 7.10 9.38 -18.15
CA SER A 222 7.36 10.36 -19.21
C SER A 222 7.52 9.76 -20.61
N THR A 223 7.65 8.44 -20.73
CA THR A 223 7.94 7.75 -22.02
C THR A 223 6.66 7.33 -22.75
N SER A 224 5.68 8.24 -22.87
CA SER A 224 4.40 7.99 -23.57
C SER A 224 4.07 9.10 -24.54
#